data_AF-A0A099BW01-F1
#
_entry.id   AF-A0A099BW01-F1
#
_cell.length_a   1.000
_cell.length_b   1.000
_cell.length_c   1.000
_cell.angle_alpha   90.00
_cell.angle_beta   90.00
_cell.angle_gamma   90.00
#
_symmetry.space_group_name_H-M   'P 1'
#
loop_
_entity.id
_entity.type
_entity.pdbx_description
1 polymer ?
#
loop_
_entity_poly.entity_id
_entity_poly.type
_entity_poly.pdbx_seq_one_letter_code
_entity_poly.pdbx_strand_id
1 'polypeptide(L)'
;MIKSLFVLAGILTTFAVRAQSLQEQRTQDEVLSRLEVFDIKTGTHRVIHEFPYRIEMPNWSPDGKWIGYNSHGRLYRVSAFA
;
A
#
# COMPACT_ATOMS: atom_id res chain seq x y z
N MET A 1 25.75 47.91 -6.25
CA MET A 1 26.23 46.52 -6.41
C MET A 1 25.14 45.57 -5.93
N ILE A 2 24.40 44.97 -6.87
CA ILE A 2 23.48 43.87 -6.60
C ILE A 2 24.28 42.59 -6.81
N LYS A 3 24.26 41.67 -5.84
CA LYS A 3 24.21 40.20 -6.04
C LYS A 3 24.24 39.47 -4.71
N SER A 4 23.38 38.45 -4.63
CA SER A 4 23.41 37.32 -3.70
C SER A 4 22.63 37.44 -2.39
N LEU A 5 21.30 37.25 -2.48
CA LEU A 5 20.48 36.70 -1.41
C LEU A 5 19.39 35.78 -1.99
N PHE A 6 19.76 34.66 -2.62
CA PHE A 6 18.79 33.64 -3.08
C PHE A 6 19.30 32.18 -3.03
N VAL A 7 20.36 31.88 -2.28
CA VAL A 7 20.90 30.50 -2.22
C VAL A 7 20.39 29.71 -0.99
N LEU A 8 19.92 30.36 0.07
CA LEU A 8 19.50 29.64 1.29
C LEU A 8 18.14 28.94 1.19
N ALA A 9 17.18 29.47 0.42
CA ALA A 9 15.84 28.90 0.33
C ALA A 9 15.80 27.55 -0.41
N GLY A 10 16.63 27.37 -1.44
CA GLY A 10 16.65 26.16 -2.28
C GLY A 10 17.21 24.93 -1.57
N ILE A 11 18.19 25.12 -0.69
CA ILE A 11 18.77 24.05 0.13
C ILE A 11 17.77 23.60 1.21
N LEU A 12 17.07 24.55 1.84
CA LEU A 12 16.05 24.22 2.86
C LEU A 12 14.86 23.47 2.26
N THR A 13 14.39 23.83 1.05
CA THR A 13 13.33 23.09 0.36
C THR A 13 13.74 21.69 -0.05
N THR A 14 14.97 21.48 -0.55
CA THR A 14 15.42 20.14 -0.94
C THR A 14 15.62 19.22 0.27
N PHE A 15 16.12 19.73 1.39
CA PHE A 15 16.18 18.93 2.63
C PHE A 15 14.79 18.65 3.21
N ALA A 16 13.87 19.62 3.21
CA ALA A 16 12.51 19.40 3.71
C ALA A 16 11.73 18.39 2.85
N VAL A 17 11.80 18.50 1.52
CA VAL A 17 11.15 17.56 0.59
C VAL A 17 11.78 16.17 0.69
N ARG A 18 13.11 16.08 0.83
CA ARG A 18 13.81 14.79 0.96
C ARG A 18 13.61 14.15 2.34
N ALA A 19 13.51 14.96 3.40
CA ALA A 19 13.15 14.48 4.74
C ALA A 19 11.71 13.98 4.76
N GLN A 20 10.77 14.70 4.12
CA GLN A 20 9.39 14.26 3.95
C GLN A 20 9.31 12.95 3.15
N SER A 21 10.02 12.81 2.03
CA SER A 21 10.03 11.55 1.26
C SER A 21 10.64 10.38 2.03
N LEU A 22 11.67 10.62 2.86
CA LEU A 22 12.25 9.59 3.73
C LEU A 22 11.32 9.20 4.89
N GLN A 23 10.48 10.14 5.36
CA GLN A 23 9.45 9.89 6.37
C GLN A 23 8.23 9.17 5.78
N GLU A 24 7.84 9.48 4.54
CA GLU A 24 6.84 8.75 3.74
C GLU A 24 7.29 7.31 3.47
N GLN A 25 8.57 7.09 3.14
CA GLN A 25 9.13 5.74 3.01
C GLN A 25 9.16 4.95 4.33
N ARG A 26 9.27 5.62 5.48
CA ARG A 26 9.25 5.00 6.82
C ARG A 26 7.84 4.75 7.38
N THR A 27 6.81 5.36 6.81
CA THR A 27 5.39 5.21 7.22
C THR A 27 4.65 4.14 6.39
N GLN A 28 5.33 3.52 5.43
CA GLN A 28 4.91 2.22 4.89
C GLN A 28 5.25 1.14 5.94
N ASP A 29 4.58 1.20 7.09
CA ASP A 29 4.82 0.36 8.26
C ASP A 29 4.87 -1.13 7.88
N GLU A 30 5.61 -1.91 8.69
CA GLU A 30 5.70 -3.38 8.70
C GLU A 30 4.34 -4.05 8.96
N VAL A 31 3.39 -3.84 8.06
CA VAL A 31 2.04 -4.38 8.16
C VAL A 31 2.00 -5.73 7.46
N LEU A 32 1.75 -6.76 8.26
CA LEU A 32 1.32 -8.05 7.76
C LEU A 32 -0.18 -7.97 7.47
N SER A 33 -0.56 -8.31 6.25
CA SER A 33 -1.97 -8.40 5.86
C SER A 33 -2.34 -9.85 5.58
N ARG A 34 -3.55 -10.26 5.97
CA ARG A 34 -4.15 -11.52 5.54
C ARG A 34 -5.37 -11.23 4.68
N LEU A 35 -5.49 -11.96 3.59
CA LEU A 35 -6.70 -12.00 2.80
C LEU A 35 -7.46 -13.28 3.16
N GLU A 36 -8.69 -13.12 3.62
CA GLU A 36 -9.52 -14.21 4.12
C GLU A 36 -10.87 -14.26 3.41
N VAL A 37 -11.40 -15.46 3.23
CA VAL A 37 -12.73 -15.71 2.70
C VAL A 37 -13.61 -16.24 3.83
N PHE A 38 -14.70 -15.53 4.11
CA PHE A 38 -15.72 -15.93 5.08
C PHE A 38 -16.91 -16.59 4.36
N ASP A 39 -17.28 -17.79 4.78
CA ASP A 39 -18.47 -18.49 4.33
C ASP A 39 -19.65 -18.15 5.24
N ILE A 40 -20.66 -17.48 4.68
CA ILE A 40 -21.83 -17.00 5.43
C ILE A 40 -22.75 -18.15 5.88
N LYS A 41 -22.77 -19.28 5.15
CA LYS A 41 -23.65 -20.41 5.46
C LYS A 41 -23.13 -21.21 6.64
N THR A 42 -21.81 -21.43 6.70
CA THR A 42 -21.17 -22.21 7.76
C THR A 42 -20.65 -21.35 8.90
N GLY A 43 -20.47 -20.05 8.68
CA GLY A 43 -19.84 -19.13 9.63
C GLY A 43 -18.32 -19.33 9.76
N THR A 44 -17.70 -20.06 8.83
CA THR A 44 -16.26 -20.36 8.87
C THR A 44 -15.47 -19.39 7.99
N HIS A 45 -14.19 -19.19 8.29
CA HIS A 45 -13.27 -18.44 7.44
C HIS A 45 -12.02 -19.24 7.11
N ARG A 46 -11.37 -18.89 6.00
CA ARG A 46 -10.04 -19.40 5.62
C ARG A 46 -9.16 -18.28 5.10
N VAL A 47 -7.88 -18.33 5.45
CA VAL A 47 -6.85 -17.48 4.84
C VAL A 47 -6.55 -18.01 3.45
N ILE A 48 -6.59 -17.15 2.44
CA ILE A 48 -6.20 -17.50 1.06
C ILE A 48 -4.82 -16.96 0.68
N HIS A 49 -4.34 -15.92 1.36
CA HIS A 49 -2.98 -15.41 1.18
C HIS A 49 -2.52 -14.54 2.35
N GLU A 50 -1.23 -14.56 2.65
CA GLU A 50 -0.57 -13.64 3.59
C GLU A 50 0.42 -12.76 2.83
N PHE A 51 0.45 -11.47 3.18
CA PHE A 51 1.29 -10.47 2.54
C PHE A 51 2.19 -9.81 3.58
N PRO A 52 3.51 -9.73 3.35
CA PRO A 52 4.42 -8.99 4.21
C PRO A 52 4.35 -7.47 3.94
N TYR A 53 3.20 -6.98 3.50
CA TYR A 53 2.91 -5.60 3.16
C TYR A 53 1.41 -5.33 3.23
N ARG A 54 1.04 -4.05 3.20
CA ARG A 54 -0.35 -3.58 3.19
C ARG A 54 -1.05 -3.94 1.86
N ILE A 55 -2.22 -4.57 1.98
CA ILE A 55 -3.20 -4.67 0.90
C ILE A 55 -4.48 -3.97 1.31
N GLU A 56 -5.25 -3.49 0.34
CA GLU A 56 -6.50 -2.78 0.60
C GLU A 56 -7.57 -3.15 -0.42
N MET A 57 -8.82 -2.83 -0.08
CA MET A 57 -9.97 -2.85 -0.98
C MET A 57 -10.12 -4.19 -1.75
N PRO A 58 -10.21 -5.34 -1.06
CA PRO A 58 -10.43 -6.62 -1.73
C PRO A 58 -11.80 -6.64 -2.40
N ASN A 59 -11.84 -7.05 -3.67
CA ASN A 59 -13.07 -7.16 -4.46
C ASN A 59 -13.13 -8.49 -5.19
N TRP A 60 -14.28 -9.17 -5.16
CA TRP A 60 -14.50 -10.40 -5.91
C TRP A 60 -14.62 -10.14 -7.41
N SER A 61 -14.05 -11.05 -8.19
CA SER A 61 -14.35 -11.15 -9.62
C SER A 61 -15.80 -11.55 -9.87
N PRO A 62 -16.38 -11.15 -11.03
CA PRO A 62 -17.77 -11.51 -11.35
C PRO A 62 -18.05 -13.02 -11.38
N ASP A 63 -17.05 -13.83 -11.76
CA ASP A 63 -17.16 -15.29 -11.80
C ASP A 63 -16.68 -15.97 -10.51
N GLY A 64 -16.26 -15.19 -9.51
CA GLY A 64 -15.83 -15.67 -8.20
C GLY A 64 -14.48 -16.40 -8.19
N LYS A 65 -13.72 -16.43 -9.29
CA LYS A 65 -12.47 -17.22 -9.37
C LYS A 65 -11.26 -16.52 -8.77
N TRP A 66 -11.26 -15.20 -8.74
CA TRP A 66 -10.17 -14.40 -8.17
C TRP A 66 -10.70 -13.22 -7.35
N ILE A 67 -9.84 -12.72 -6.47
CA ILE A 67 -10.05 -11.49 -5.70
C ILE A 67 -9.00 -10.47 -6.14
N GLY A 68 -9.46 -9.29 -6.53
CA GLY A 68 -8.60 -8.14 -6.83
C GLY A 68 -8.30 -7.35 -5.57
N TYR A 69 -7.09 -6.80 -5.46
CA TYR A 69 -6.68 -5.96 -4.33
C TYR A 69 -5.76 -4.82 -4.78
N ASN A 70 -5.72 -3.76 -3.98
CA ASN A 70 -4.84 -2.62 -4.17
C ASN A 70 -3.59 -2.79 -3.29
N SER A 71 -2.42 -2.47 -3.84
CA SER A 71 -1.20 -2.30 -3.06
C SER A 71 -0.18 -1.45 -3.82
N HIS A 72 0.60 -0.62 -3.13
CA HIS A 72 1.65 0.23 -3.72
C HIS A 72 1.21 1.00 -4.97
N GLY A 73 -0.02 1.53 -4.98
CA GLY A 73 -0.58 2.28 -6.11
C GLY A 73 -0.90 1.43 -7.35
N ARG A 74 -1.00 0.11 -7.21
CA ARG A 74 -1.26 -0.84 -8.31
C ARG A 74 -2.41 -1.79 -7.95
N LEU A 75 -2.97 -2.40 -9.00
CA LEU A 75 -3.98 -3.44 -8.93
C LEU A 75 -3.35 -4.82 -9.14
N TYR A 76 -3.70 -5.76 -8.28
CA TYR A 76 -3.26 -7.14 -8.32
C TYR A 76 -4.47 -8.09 -8.18
N ARG A 77 -4.24 -9.39 -8.41
CA ARG A 77 -5.26 -10.42 -8.19
C ARG A 77 -4.64 -11.71 -7.64
N VAL A 78 -5.43 -12.45 -6.88
CA VAL A 78 -5.10 -13.76 -6.33
C VAL A 78 -6.27 -14.73 -6.55
N SER A 79 -5.96 -16.02 -6.74
CA SER A 79 -6.99 -17.06 -6.85
C SER A 79 -7.82 -17.14 -5.56
N ALA A 80 -9.15 -17.22 -5.68
CA ALA A 80 -10.04 -17.41 -4.53
C ALA A 80 -10.05 -18.87 -4.01
N PHE A 81 -9.48 -19.77 -4.82
CA PHE A 81 -9.31 -21.18 -4.55
C PHE A 81 -7.79 -21.44 -4.56
N ALA A 82 -7.21 -21.56 -3.37
CA ALA A 82 -5.84 -22.01 -3.16
C ALA A 82 -5.81 -23.53 -3.07
#